data_AF-A0A536BLH0-F1
#
_entry.id   AF-A0A536BLH0-F1
#
_cell.length_a   1.000
_cell.length_b   1.000
_cell.length_c   1.000
_cell.angle_alpha   90.00
_cell.angle_beta   90.00
_cell.angle_gamma   90.00
#
_symmetry.space_group_name_H-M   'P 1'
#
loop_
_entity.id
_entity.type
_entity.pdbx_description
1 polymer ?
#
loop_
_entity_poly.entity_id
_entity_poly.type
_entity_poly.pdbx_seq_one_letter_code
_entity_poly.pdbx_strand_id
1 'polypeptide(L)' 'MELVRDGQAPIAHLGPDILVDPFDLDAVIGRARRSDAPTLGELLLEQRVCAGIGNIYKCEALWSL' A
#
# COMPACT_ATOMS: atom_id res chain seq x y z
N MET A 1 23.01 15.30 -5.25
CA MET A 1 21.65 14.76 -5.00
C MET A 1 20.83 15.85 -4.36
N GLU A 2 19.98 16.49 -5.14
CA GLU A 2 19.06 17.51 -4.64
C GLU A 2 17.97 16.80 -3.83
N LEU A 3 17.97 16.98 -2.50
CA LEU A 3 16.82 16.60 -1.69
C LEU A 3 15.68 17.54 -2.06
N VAL A 4 14.62 16.97 -2.64
CA VAL A 4 13.39 17.69 -2.98
C VAL A 4 12.90 18.43 -1.73
N ARG A 5 12.76 19.75 -1.83
CA ARG A 5 12.39 20.66 -0.72
C ARG A 5 10.99 20.39 -0.15
N ASP A 6 10.18 19.63 -0.89
CA ASP A 6 8.88 19.12 -0.45
C ASP A 6 8.79 17.63 -0.76
N GLY A 7 9.23 16.81 0.20
CA GLY A 7 9.29 15.35 0.04
C GLY A 7 7.93 14.67 -0.09
N GLN A 8 6.82 15.39 0.08
CA GLN A 8 5.48 14.82 0.04
C GLN A 8 4.89 14.81 -1.37
N ALA A 9 5.16 15.81 -2.20
CA ALA A 9 4.52 15.95 -3.51
C ALA A 9 4.67 14.71 -4.44
N PRO A 10 5.85 14.04 -4.54
CA PRO A 10 6.00 12.88 -5.41
C PRO A 10 5.28 11.61 -4.90
N ILE A 11 5.02 11.51 -3.60
CA ILE A 11 4.51 10.29 -2.95
C ILE A 11 3.14 10.48 -2.27
N ALA A 12 2.53 11.66 -2.39
CA ALA A 12 1.24 11.97 -1.77
C ALA A 12 0.08 11.05 -2.18
N HIS A 13 0.24 10.32 -3.29
CA HIS A 13 -0.74 9.36 -3.78
C HIS A 13 -0.64 7.98 -3.12
N LEU A 14 0.43 7.71 -2.36
CA LEU A 14 0.62 6.43 -1.67
C LEU A 14 -0.38 6.28 -0.52
N GLY A 15 -0.78 5.04 -0.28
CA GLY A 15 -1.48 4.63 0.93
C GLY A 15 -0.54 4.61 2.14
N PRO A 16 -1.05 4.19 3.32
CA PRO A 16 -0.23 4.01 4.51
C PRO A 16 0.93 3.05 4.24
N ASP A 17 2.11 3.35 4.78
CA ASP A 17 3.27 2.45 4.74
C ASP A 17 3.03 1.28 5.72
N ILE A 18 3.17 0.05 5.25
CA ILE A 18 2.95 -1.16 6.08
C ILE A 18 3.93 -1.29 7.25
N LEU A 19 5.08 -0.62 7.20
CA LEU A 19 6.11 -0.65 8.25
C LEU A 19 6.00 0.52 9.23
N VAL A 20 5.05 1.44 9.05
CA VAL A 20 4.84 2.54 9.98
C VAL A 20 4.29 2.03 11.31
N ASP A 21 4.76 2.63 12.41
CA ASP A 21 4.27 2.36 13.76
C ASP A 21 3.69 3.66 14.36
N PRO A 22 2.39 3.72 14.66
CA PRO A 22 1.39 2.66 14.53
C PRO A 22 0.88 2.45 13.10
N PHE A 23 0.65 1.20 12.70
CA PHE A 23 0.05 0.88 11.42
C PHE A 23 -1.48 1.06 11.46
N ASP A 24 -2.00 1.96 10.62
CA ASP A 24 -3.43 2.26 10.51
C ASP A 24 -4.14 1.28 9.56
N LEU A 25 -4.49 0.11 10.11
CA LEU A 25 -5.19 -0.95 9.37
C LEU A 25 -6.58 -0.52 8.89
N ASP A 26 -7.32 0.26 9.67
CA ASP A 26 -8.67 0.70 9.30
C ASP A 26 -8.64 1.60 8.07
N ALA A 27 -7.63 2.47 7.96
CA ALA A 27 -7.46 3.31 6.78
C ALA A 27 -7.06 2.52 5.53
N VAL A 28 -6.32 1.41 5.66
CA VAL A 28 -6.04 0.49 4.56
C VAL A 28 -7.30 -0.25 4.13
N ILE A 29 -8.07 -0.81 5.07
CA ILE A 29 -9.34 -1.50 4.78
C ILE A 29 -10.33 -0.56 4.08
N GLY A 30 -10.42 0.69 4.54
CA GLY A 30 -11.27 1.70 3.93
C GLY A 30 -10.90 1.97 2.47
N ARG A 31 -9.60 2.06 2.15
CA ARG A 31 -9.11 2.22 0.77
C ARG A 31 -9.37 0.97 -0.06
N ALA A 32 -9.11 -0.21 0.49
CA ALA A 32 -9.32 -1.49 -0.18
C ALA A 32 -10.78 -1.67 -0.65
N ARG A 33 -11.76 -1.30 0.20
CA ARG A 33 -13.18 -1.33 -0.15
C ARG A 33 -13.60 -0.40 -1.30
N ARG A 34 -12.75 0.57 -1.66
CA ARG A 34 -12.97 1.52 -2.77
C ARG A 34 -12.10 1.22 -3.99
N SER A 35 -11.27 0.17 -3.93
CA SER A 35 -10.43 -0.23 -5.04
C SER A 35 -11.25 -0.96 -6.10
N ASP A 36 -10.95 -0.70 -7.37
CA ASP A 36 -11.49 -1.41 -8.53
C ASP A 36 -10.58 -2.59 -8.95
N ALA A 37 -9.62 -2.99 -8.11
CA ALA A 37 -8.71 -4.09 -8.41
C ALA A 37 -9.51 -5.39 -8.68
N PRO A 38 -9.30 -6.08 -9.82
CA PRO A 38 -10.11 -7.22 -10.19
C PRO A 38 -9.84 -8.47 -9.33
N THR A 39 -8.66 -8.55 -8.71
CA THR A 39 -8.26 -9.67 -7.85
C THR A 39 -7.64 -9.20 -6.54
N LEU A 40 -7.64 -10.07 -5.52
CA LEU A 40 -6.93 -9.80 -4.27
C LEU A 40 -5.41 -9.64 -4.48
N GLY A 41 -4.84 -10.36 -5.46
CA GLY A 41 -3.43 -10.22 -5.80
C GLY A 41 -3.09 -8.85 -6.38
N GLU A 42 -3.96 -8.27 -7.21
CA GLU A 42 -3.78 -6.91 -7.73
C GLU A 42 -4.05 -5.86 -6.65
N LEU A 43 -5.06 -6.08 -5.81
CA LEU A 43 -5.36 -5.21 -4.67
C LEU A 43 -4.16 -5.08 -3.73
N LEU A 44 -3.50 -6.20 -3.40
CA LEU A 44 -2.32 -6.23 -2.55
C LEU A 44 -1.11 -5.51 -3.17
N LEU A 45 -1.07 -5.30 -4.48
CA LEU A 45 -0.01 -4.53 -5.15
C LEU A 45 -0.36 -3.06 -5.34
N GLU A 46 -1.60 -2.66 -5.06
CA GLU A 46 -2.04 -1.29 -5.24
C GLU A 46 -1.45 -0.37 -4.16
N GLN A 47 -0.38 0.35 -4.51
CA GLN A 47 0.34 1.22 -3.57
C GLN A 47 -0.50 2.39 -3.05
N ARG A 48 -1.63 2.71 -3.69
CA ARG A 48 -2.61 3.70 -3.21
C ARG A 48 -3.44 3.17 -2.04
N VAL A 49 -3.55 1.85 -1.89
CA VAL A 49 -4.27 1.16 -0.81
C VAL A 49 -3.35 0.95 0.39
N CYS A 50 -2.18 0.37 0.16
CA CYS A 50 -1.14 0.14 1.17
C CYS A 50 0.23 0.15 0.47
N ALA A 51 1.13 1.01 0.92
CA ALA A 51 2.47 1.09 0.38
C ALA A 51 3.39 0.05 1.04
N GLY A 52 4.32 -0.51 0.27
CA GLY A 52 5.34 -1.44 0.76
C GLY A 52 5.06 -2.93 0.54
N ILE A 53 3.84 -3.30 0.12
CA ILE A 53 3.56 -4.67 -0.30
C ILE A 53 4.05 -4.89 -1.73
N GLY A 54 5.03 -5.79 -1.86
CA GLY A 54 5.59 -6.23 -3.14
C GLY A 54 5.13 -7.64 -3.54
N ASN A 55 5.60 -8.12 -4.69
CA ASN A 55 5.20 -9.42 -5.26
C ASN A 55 5.46 -10.60 -4.32
N ILE A 56 6.58 -10.61 -3.59
CA ILE A 56 6.91 -11.67 -2.62
C ILE A 56 5.85 -11.70 -1.52
N TYR A 57 5.63 -10.59 -0.82
CA TYR A 57 4.67 -10.53 0.27
C TYR A 57 3.23 -10.77 -0.18
N LYS A 58 2.83 -10.33 -1.38
CA LYS A 58 1.54 -10.72 -1.98
C LYS A 58 1.42 -12.24 -2.08
N CYS A 59 2.41 -12.92 -2.65
CA CYS A 59 2.37 -14.36 -2.82
C CYS A 59 2.34 -15.11 -1.48
N GLU A 60 3.20 -14.74 -0.54
CA GLU A 60 3.24 -15.35 0.80
C GLU A 60 1.93 -15.14 1.57
N ALA A 61 1.36 -13.93 1.50
CA ALA A 61 0.08 -13.62 2.13
C ALA A 61 -1.06 -14.43 1.51
N LEU A 62 -1.11 -14.57 0.19
CA LEU A 62 -2.16 -15.35 -0.49
C LEU A 62 -1.99 -16.87 -0.32
N TRP A 63 -0.76 -17.34 -0.12
CA TRP A 63 -0.48 -18.75 0.17
C TRP A 63 -0.88 -19.14 1.59
N SER A 64 -0.81 -18.20 2.54
CA SER A 64 -1.14 -18.43 3.94
C SER A 64 -2.63 -18.29 4.28
N LEU A 65 -3.47 -17.92 3.30
CA LEU A 65 -4.94 -17.98 3.39
C LEU A 65 -5.44 -19.43 3.28
#